data_AF-A0A255TSW7-F1
#
_entry.id   AF-A0A255TSW7-F1
#
_cell.length_a   1.000
_cell.length_b   1.000
_cell.length_c   1.000
_cell.angle_alpha   90.00
_cell.angle_beta   90.00
_cell.angle_gamma   90.00
#
_symmetry.space_group_name_H-M   'P 1'
#
loop_
_entity.id
_entity.type
_entity.pdbx_description
1 polymer ?
#
loop_
_entity_poly.entity_id
_entity_poly.type
_entity_poly.pdbx_seq_one_letter_code
_entity_poly.pdbx_strand_id
1 'polypeptide(L)'
;MIMEEQKCMIGPEYMRPVFALIDEKVTIEEEHRQVKRCIMDVLNAPKGLASIDVNDVRDLFQEGGEIHAFDVSVDALMANRMNLMMVEITRNSTHLEPFNHALVFFFFPEEQPLRMDELQPFSDWIESITGEFLIKWGMAPQSKQELRAIVLLQ
;
A
#
# COMPACT_ATOMS: atom_id res chain seq x y z
N MET A 1 -15.24 -1.20 -31.50
CA MET A 1 -14.42 -2.23 -30.84
C MET A 1 -14.37 -1.84 -29.38
N ILE A 2 -15.26 -2.42 -28.58
CA ILE A 2 -15.39 -2.08 -27.16
C ILE A 2 -14.32 -2.91 -26.45
N MET A 3 -13.30 -2.26 -25.91
CA MET A 3 -12.38 -2.90 -24.98
C MET A 3 -13.17 -3.21 -23.72
N GLU A 4 -13.43 -4.49 -23.46
CA GLU A 4 -13.92 -4.94 -22.18
C GLU A 4 -12.86 -4.60 -21.13
N GLU A 5 -13.22 -3.71 -20.19
CA GLU A 5 -12.50 -3.56 -18.94
C GLU A 5 -12.43 -4.94 -18.27
N GLN A 6 -11.25 -5.56 -18.29
CA GLN A 6 -10.95 -6.66 -17.39
C GLN A 6 -10.94 -6.11 -15.96
N LYS A 7 -12.13 -5.97 -15.37
CA LYS A 7 -12.30 -5.94 -13.92
C LYS A 7 -11.72 -7.25 -13.39
N CYS A 8 -10.47 -7.22 -12.96
CA CYS A 8 -9.86 -8.30 -12.20
C CYS A 8 -10.53 -8.34 -10.83
N MET A 9 -11.77 -8.84 -10.76
CA MET A 9 -12.44 -9.07 -9.49
C MET A 9 -11.86 -10.35 -8.90
N ILE A 10 -11.01 -10.22 -7.89
CA ILE A 10 -10.59 -11.35 -7.07
C ILE A 10 -11.86 -11.89 -6.38
N GLY A 11 -12.19 -13.16 -6.63
CA GLY A 11 -13.37 -13.79 -6.06
C GLY A 11 -13.33 -13.79 -4.51
N PRO A 12 -14.47 -13.66 -3.83
CA PRO A 12 -14.53 -13.53 -2.36
C PRO A 12 -13.90 -14.71 -1.61
N GLU A 13 -13.82 -15.90 -2.23
CA GLU A 13 -13.15 -17.08 -1.71
C GLU A 13 -11.62 -16.91 -1.54
N TYR A 14 -10.97 -16.11 -2.40
CA TYR A 14 -9.52 -15.85 -2.33
C TYR A 14 -9.17 -14.83 -1.26
N MET A 15 -10.14 -14.00 -0.84
CA MET A 15 -9.96 -12.97 0.18
C MET A 15 -10.13 -13.51 1.61
N ARG A 16 -10.73 -14.70 1.77
CA ARG A 16 -11.01 -15.30 3.09
C ARG A 16 -9.78 -15.40 4.00
N PRO A 17 -8.60 -15.87 3.53
CA PRO A 17 -7.43 -15.96 4.39
C PRO A 17 -6.97 -14.60 4.91
N VAL A 18 -7.07 -13.56 4.07
CA VAL A 18 -6.67 -12.19 4.44
C VAL A 18 -7.70 -11.55 5.36
N PHE A 19 -8.99 -11.78 5.16
CA PHE A 19 -10.00 -11.30 6.09
C PHE A 19 -9.92 -11.97 7.47
N ALA A 20 -9.64 -13.27 7.52
CA ALA A 20 -9.39 -13.96 8.78
C ALA A 20 -8.16 -13.40 9.50
N LEU A 21 -7.09 -13.08 8.75
CA LEU A 21 -5.90 -12.43 9.30
C LEU A 21 -6.24 -11.04 9.89
N ILE A 22 -7.01 -10.21 9.18
CA ILE A 22 -7.40 -8.89 9.68
C ILE A 22 -8.29 -9.00 10.92
N ASP A 23 -9.23 -9.96 10.92
CA ASP A 23 -10.11 -10.22 12.07
C ASP A 23 -9.31 -10.66 13.32
N GLU A 24 -8.17 -11.32 13.14
CA GLU A 24 -7.26 -11.69 14.24
C GLU A 24 -6.38 -10.53 14.70
N LYS A 25 -5.87 -9.73 13.75
CA LYS A 25 -4.78 -8.77 13.98
C LYS A 25 -5.23 -7.33 14.21
N VAL A 26 -6.51 -7.00 14.02
CA VAL A 26 -7.01 -5.63 14.21
C VAL A 26 -8.12 -5.61 15.24
N THR A 27 -7.85 -4.99 16.39
CA THR A 27 -8.71 -5.10 17.57
C THR A 27 -9.75 -3.98 17.68
N ILE A 28 -9.52 -2.86 16.99
CA ILE A 28 -10.40 -1.69 16.98
C ILE A 28 -11.30 -1.72 15.74
N GLU A 29 -12.62 -1.67 15.93
CA GLU A 29 -13.61 -1.85 14.85
C GLU A 29 -13.50 -0.81 13.71
N GLU A 30 -13.18 0.45 14.03
CA GLU A 30 -13.01 1.49 13.00
C GLU A 30 -11.71 1.29 12.20
N GLU A 31 -10.62 0.87 12.86
CA GLU A 31 -9.37 0.51 12.20
C GLU A 31 -9.53 -0.74 11.34
N HIS A 32 -10.35 -1.68 11.77
CA HIS A 32 -10.67 -2.90 11.03
C HIS A 32 -11.29 -2.61 9.67
N ARG A 33 -12.27 -1.69 9.62
CA ARG A 33 -12.86 -1.25 8.35
C ARG A 33 -11.84 -0.55 7.46
N GLN A 34 -10.99 0.29 8.04
CA GLN A 34 -9.94 1.01 7.32
C GLN A 34 -8.89 0.06 6.73
N VAL A 35 -8.37 -0.88 7.52
CA VAL A 35 -7.40 -1.90 7.08
C VAL A 35 -8.00 -2.76 5.97
N LYS A 36 -9.24 -3.24 6.14
CA LYS A 36 -9.94 -4.00 5.08
C LYS A 36 -10.06 -3.21 3.79
N ARG A 37 -10.48 -1.94 3.87
CA ARG A 37 -10.58 -1.06 2.70
C ARG A 37 -9.22 -0.89 2.01
N CYS A 38 -8.17 -0.62 2.78
CA CYS A 38 -6.82 -0.42 2.25
C CYS A 38 -6.30 -1.66 1.52
N ILE A 39 -6.43 -2.84 2.12
CA ILE A 39 -6.01 -4.10 1.52
C ILE A 39 -6.82 -4.41 0.26
N MET A 40 -8.13 -4.17 0.30
CA MET A 40 -8.97 -4.35 -0.89
C MET A 40 -8.58 -3.41 -2.03
N ASP A 41 -8.25 -2.16 -1.74
CA ASP A 41 -7.80 -1.21 -2.76
C ASP A 41 -6.48 -1.68 -3.42
N VAL A 42 -5.55 -2.21 -2.63
CA VAL A 42 -4.30 -2.79 -3.13
C VAL A 42 -4.55 -4.03 -3.99
N LEU A 43 -5.35 -4.98 -3.50
CA LEU A 43 -5.58 -6.25 -4.18
C LEU A 43 -6.45 -6.11 -5.45
N ASN A 44 -7.32 -5.10 -5.49
CA ASN A 44 -8.11 -4.76 -6.68
C ASN A 44 -7.42 -3.74 -7.59
N ALA A 45 -6.21 -3.29 -7.27
CA ALA A 45 -5.47 -2.39 -8.12
C ALA A 45 -5.32 -2.99 -9.53
N PRO A 46 -5.43 -2.19 -10.60
CA PRO A 46 -5.16 -2.67 -11.94
C PRO A 46 -3.81 -3.36 -11.97
N LYS A 47 -3.74 -4.56 -12.58
CA LYS A 47 -2.47 -5.29 -12.72
C LYS A 47 -1.50 -4.41 -13.50
N GLY A 48 -0.56 -3.82 -12.77
CA GLY A 48 0.39 -2.83 -13.27
C GLY A 48 1.82 -3.36 -13.32
N LEU A 49 2.78 -2.44 -13.23
CA LEU A 49 4.21 -2.72 -13.29
C LEU A 49 4.71 -3.56 -12.10
N ALA A 50 4.16 -3.33 -10.90
CA ALA A 50 4.48 -4.08 -9.69
C ALA A 50 3.19 -4.37 -8.93
N SER A 51 2.72 -5.62 -9.01
CA SER A 51 1.48 -6.05 -8.38
C SER A 51 1.74 -6.72 -7.04
N ILE A 52 0.82 -6.52 -6.10
CA ILE A 52 0.73 -7.26 -4.85
C ILE A 52 -0.43 -8.25 -4.97
N ASP A 53 -0.21 -9.49 -4.55
CA ASP A 53 -1.27 -10.48 -4.46
C ASP A 53 -1.64 -10.86 -3.02
N VAL A 54 -2.65 -11.73 -2.89
CA VAL A 54 -3.18 -12.18 -1.60
C VAL A 54 -2.12 -12.88 -0.76
N ASN A 55 -1.22 -13.66 -1.39
CA ASN A 55 -0.18 -14.37 -0.67
C ASN A 55 0.89 -13.39 -0.19
N ASP A 56 1.22 -12.35 -0.96
CA ASP A 56 2.13 -11.30 -0.48
C ASP A 56 1.63 -10.66 0.82
N VAL A 57 0.34 -10.32 0.90
CA VAL A 57 -0.26 -9.76 2.12
C VAL A 57 -0.24 -10.77 3.27
N ARG A 58 -0.63 -12.02 3.01
CA ARG A 58 -0.66 -13.06 4.03
C ARG A 58 0.74 -13.34 4.57
N ASP A 59 1.70 -13.58 3.70
CA ASP A 59 3.05 -14.00 4.07
C ASP A 59 3.81 -12.87 4.78
N LEU A 60 3.48 -11.61 4.47
CA LEU A 60 4.07 -10.45 5.13
C LEU A 60 3.54 -10.25 6.56
N PHE A 61 2.24 -10.47 6.82
CA PHE A 61 1.61 -10.12 8.10
C PHE A 61 1.17 -11.32 8.96
N GLN A 62 1.46 -12.56 8.52
CA GLN A 62 1.14 -13.78 9.26
C GLN A 62 1.83 -13.84 10.63
N GLU A 63 3.08 -13.38 10.68
CA GLU A 63 3.90 -13.35 11.88
C GLU A 63 3.94 -11.91 12.38
N GLY A 64 3.66 -11.67 13.67
CA GLY A 64 3.73 -10.33 14.25
C GLY A 64 2.46 -9.88 15.00
N GLY A 65 2.46 -8.58 15.35
CA GLY A 65 1.48 -7.89 16.18
C GLY A 65 0.30 -7.31 15.41
N GLU A 66 -0.21 -6.18 15.88
CA GLU A 66 -1.35 -5.48 15.29
C GLU A 66 -0.98 -4.86 13.94
N ILE A 67 -1.93 -4.88 12.99
CA ILE A 67 -1.74 -4.29 11.67
C ILE A 67 -2.38 -2.90 11.67
N HIS A 68 -1.57 -1.89 11.37
CA HIS A 68 -2.05 -0.52 11.17
C HIS A 68 -2.04 -0.19 9.69
N ALA A 69 -3.05 0.55 9.22
CA ALA A 69 -3.13 0.98 7.82
C ALA A 69 -3.47 2.45 7.72
N PHE A 70 -2.84 3.16 6.80
CA PHE A 70 -3.20 4.53 6.46
C PHE A 70 -3.10 4.80 4.96
N ASP A 71 -3.81 5.84 4.55
CA ASP A 71 -4.03 6.23 3.17
C ASP A 71 -3.71 7.71 3.03
N VAL A 72 -2.70 8.02 2.23
CA VAL A 72 -2.18 9.38 2.07
C VAL A 72 -2.15 9.75 0.59
N SER A 73 -2.40 11.01 0.29
CA SER A 73 -2.29 11.53 -1.07
C SER A 73 -1.65 12.90 -1.13
N VAL A 74 -0.98 13.17 -2.24
CA VAL A 74 -0.36 14.44 -2.58
C VAL A 74 -0.69 14.82 -4.03
N ASP A 75 -0.54 16.10 -4.36
CA ASP A 75 -0.74 16.59 -5.72
C ASP A 75 0.30 15.96 -6.68
N ALA A 76 -0.20 15.30 -7.74
CA ALA A 76 0.62 14.61 -8.72
C ALA A 76 1.42 15.55 -9.64
N LEU A 77 1.09 16.85 -9.68
CA LEU A 77 1.77 17.86 -10.50
C LEU A 77 2.96 18.50 -9.77
N MET A 78 3.16 18.20 -8.49
CA MET A 78 4.31 18.72 -7.74
C MET A 78 5.60 18.07 -8.23
N ALA A 79 6.60 18.90 -8.57
CA ALA A 79 7.90 18.43 -9.08
C ALA A 79 8.65 17.51 -8.09
N ASN A 80 8.37 17.64 -6.79
CA ASN A 80 8.94 16.83 -5.72
C ASN A 80 7.88 15.94 -5.02
N ARG A 81 6.83 15.53 -5.74
CA ARG A 81 5.69 14.77 -5.19
C ARG A 81 6.08 13.53 -4.39
N MET A 82 7.11 12.77 -4.77
CA MET A 82 7.55 11.62 -3.98
C MET A 82 8.20 12.00 -2.65
N ASN A 83 8.95 13.11 -2.61
CA ASN A 83 9.48 13.62 -1.34
C ASN A 83 8.32 14.04 -0.41
N LEU A 84 7.32 14.73 -0.96
CA LEU A 84 6.13 15.11 -0.18
C LEU A 84 5.35 13.87 0.29
N MET A 85 5.22 12.86 -0.56
CA MET A 85 4.62 11.58 -0.20
C MET A 85 5.37 10.92 0.96
N MET A 86 6.70 10.84 0.91
CA MET A 86 7.49 10.24 1.99
C MET A 86 7.43 11.03 3.29
N VAL A 87 7.31 12.36 3.23
CA VAL A 87 7.06 13.20 4.42
C VAL A 87 5.72 12.84 5.07
N GLU A 88 4.66 12.67 4.27
CA GLU A 88 3.35 12.25 4.77
C GLU A 88 3.39 10.82 5.35
N ILE A 89 4.04 9.87 4.68
CA ILE A 89 4.21 8.50 5.18
C ILE A 89 4.97 8.48 6.50
N THR A 90 6.07 9.24 6.60
CA THR A 90 6.87 9.33 7.83
C THR A 90 6.06 9.92 8.97
N ARG A 91 5.35 11.03 8.73
CA ARG A 91 4.50 11.68 9.74
C ARG A 91 3.41 10.74 10.27
N ASN A 92 2.81 9.94 9.39
CA ASN A 92 1.77 8.98 9.76
C ASN A 92 2.31 7.67 10.36
N SER A 93 3.62 7.41 10.32
CA SER A 93 4.23 6.19 10.86
C SER A 93 5.02 6.38 12.15
N THR A 94 5.43 7.60 12.50
CA THR A 94 6.24 7.87 13.70
C THR A 94 5.61 7.36 15.01
N HIS A 95 4.29 7.40 15.13
CA HIS A 95 3.58 6.93 16.32
C HIS A 95 3.34 5.41 16.34
N LEU A 96 3.73 4.72 15.27
CA LEU A 96 3.60 3.27 15.07
C LEU A 96 4.95 2.56 15.21
N GLU A 97 6.03 3.29 15.51
CA GLU A 97 7.35 2.70 15.75
C GLU A 97 7.41 1.97 17.11
N PRO A 98 8.15 0.85 17.21
CA PRO A 98 8.84 0.16 16.12
C PRO A 98 7.90 -0.71 15.29
N PHE A 99 8.13 -0.75 13.97
CA PHE A 99 7.50 -1.69 13.04
C PHE A 99 8.59 -2.42 12.25
N ASN A 100 8.34 -3.67 11.86
CA ASN A 100 9.30 -4.50 11.14
C ASN A 100 8.73 -5.09 9.84
N HIS A 101 7.42 -5.00 9.61
CA HIS A 101 6.79 -5.39 8.34
C HIS A 101 6.07 -4.20 7.70
N ALA A 102 6.26 -4.00 6.40
CA ALA A 102 5.59 -2.94 5.66
C ALA A 102 5.03 -3.39 4.31
N LEU A 103 3.81 -2.96 4.01
CA LEU A 103 3.27 -2.96 2.66
C LEU A 103 3.11 -1.52 2.19
N VAL A 104 3.73 -1.16 1.07
CA VAL A 104 3.58 0.18 0.47
C VAL A 104 3.12 0.07 -0.97
N PHE A 105 1.96 0.64 -1.29
CA PHE A 105 1.41 0.58 -2.64
C PHE A 105 1.11 1.98 -3.19
N PHE A 106 1.77 2.34 -4.30
CA PHE A 106 1.61 3.65 -4.93
C PHE A 106 0.59 3.61 -6.07
N PHE A 107 -0.34 4.57 -6.04
CA PHE A 107 -1.26 4.85 -7.15
C PHE A 107 -0.92 6.18 -7.79
N PHE A 108 -0.72 6.19 -9.10
CA PHE A 108 -0.37 7.41 -9.84
C PHE A 108 -1.33 7.66 -11.02
N PRO A 109 -1.57 8.91 -11.43
CA PRO A 109 -2.40 9.19 -12.60
C PRO A 109 -1.72 8.65 -13.87
N GLU A 110 -2.48 8.07 -14.80
CA GLU A 110 -1.93 7.56 -16.08
C GLU A 110 -1.17 8.63 -16.88
N GLU A 111 -1.67 9.86 -16.87
CA GLU A 111 -1.06 11.01 -17.55
C GLU A 111 0.18 11.56 -16.84
N GLN A 112 0.40 11.16 -15.57
CA GLN A 112 1.53 11.60 -14.75
C GLN A 112 2.21 10.37 -14.10
N PRO A 113 2.78 9.48 -14.92
CA PRO A 113 3.32 8.21 -14.44
C PRO A 113 4.46 8.44 -13.44
N LEU A 114 4.56 7.56 -12.45
CA LEU A 114 5.66 7.58 -11.50
C LEU A 114 6.93 7.06 -12.17
N ARG A 115 7.99 7.87 -12.16
CA ARG A 115 9.26 7.47 -12.77
C ARG A 115 10.17 6.78 -11.76
N MET A 116 11.06 5.92 -12.26
CA MET A 116 11.97 5.15 -11.40
C MET A 116 12.95 6.05 -10.63
N ASP A 117 13.38 7.18 -11.21
CA ASP A 117 14.24 8.17 -10.54
C ASP A 117 13.51 8.94 -9.43
N GLU A 118 12.17 9.05 -9.51
CA GLU A 118 11.37 9.65 -8.43
C GLU A 118 11.27 8.74 -7.20
N LEU A 119 11.61 7.45 -7.30
CA LEU A 119 11.51 6.49 -6.19
C LEU A 119 12.69 6.55 -5.21
N GLN A 120 13.75 7.31 -5.50
CA GLN A 120 14.91 7.43 -4.60
C GLN A 120 14.53 7.76 -3.15
N PRO A 121 13.61 8.70 -2.85
CA PRO A 121 13.20 9.00 -1.48
C PRO A 121 12.55 7.81 -0.76
N PHE A 122 11.87 6.93 -1.50
CA PHE A 122 11.30 5.71 -0.94
C PHE A 122 12.38 4.67 -0.64
N SER A 123 13.37 4.53 -1.51
CA SER A 123 14.55 3.70 -1.26
C SER A 123 15.32 4.16 -0.01
N ASP A 124 15.55 5.47 0.11
CA ASP A 124 16.25 6.06 1.26
C ASP A 124 15.49 5.79 2.58
N TRP A 125 14.16 5.82 2.55
CA TRP A 125 13.32 5.49 3.71
C TRP A 125 13.46 4.02 4.12
N ILE A 126 13.44 3.08 3.17
CA ILE A 126 13.65 1.65 3.45
C ILE A 126 15.02 1.43 4.10
N GLU A 127 16.07 2.05 3.57
CA GLU A 127 17.44 1.94 4.07
C GLU A 127 17.62 2.57 5.46
N SER A 128 16.74 3.52 5.84
CA SER A 128 16.78 4.16 7.16
C SER A 128 16.24 3.29 8.30
N ILE A 129 15.47 2.24 7.99
CA ILE A 129 14.86 1.37 8.98
C ILE A 129 15.91 0.41 9.54
N THR A 130 16.10 0.43 10.86
CA THR A 130 17.10 -0.40 11.53
C THR A 130 16.52 -1.76 11.92
N GLY A 131 17.27 -2.83 11.72
CA GLY A 131 16.91 -4.19 12.14
C GLY A 131 16.49 -5.10 10.99
N GLU A 132 15.87 -6.23 11.31
CA GLU A 132 15.25 -7.09 10.31
C GLU A 132 13.93 -6.45 9.85
N PHE A 133 13.88 -6.03 8.58
CA PHE A 133 12.72 -5.36 8.00
C PHE A 133 12.26 -6.10 6.75
N LEU A 134 10.99 -6.49 6.71
CA LEU A 134 10.37 -7.10 5.54
C LEU A 134 9.44 -6.09 4.88
N ILE A 135 9.62 -5.88 3.59
CA ILE A 135 8.78 -4.99 2.81
C ILE A 135 8.27 -5.65 1.54
N LYS A 136 6.98 -5.46 1.28
CA LYS A 136 6.36 -5.68 -0.03
C LYS A 136 5.89 -4.34 -0.56
N TRP A 137 6.22 -4.03 -1.80
CA TRP A 137 5.76 -2.79 -2.41
C TRP A 137 5.29 -3.01 -3.84
N GLY A 138 4.39 -2.13 -4.28
CA GLY A 138 3.79 -2.20 -5.60
C GLY A 138 3.37 -0.83 -6.10
N MET A 139 2.98 -0.78 -7.36
CA MET A 139 2.44 0.43 -7.96
C MET A 139 1.50 0.13 -9.13
N ALA A 140 0.47 0.94 -9.26
CA ALA A 140 -0.49 0.87 -10.35
C ALA A 140 -0.95 2.25 -10.82
N PRO A 141 -1.34 2.39 -12.09
CA PRO A 141 -2.06 3.57 -12.54
C PRO A 141 -3.44 3.67 -11.86
N GLN A 142 -3.95 4.89 -11.76
CA GLN A 142 -5.31 5.20 -11.33
C GLN A 142 -5.94 6.32 -12.16
N SER A 143 -7.27 6.41 -12.12
CA SER A 143 -8.04 7.45 -12.81
C SER A 143 -8.03 8.80 -12.09
N LYS A 144 -7.68 8.83 -10.79
CA LYS A 144 -7.59 10.07 -10.02
C LYS A 144 -6.33 10.86 -10.38
N GLN A 145 -6.38 12.17 -10.17
CA GLN A 145 -5.29 13.12 -10.49
C GLN A 145 -4.31 13.36 -9.33
N GLU A 146 -4.33 12.49 -8.31
CA GLU A 146 -3.42 12.56 -7.16
C GLU A 146 -2.38 11.43 -7.22
N LEU A 147 -1.24 11.62 -6.58
CA LEU A 147 -0.35 10.52 -6.20
C LEU A 147 -0.82 10.05 -4.83
N ARG A 148 -1.23 8.79 -4.71
CA ARG A 148 -1.76 8.19 -3.48
C ARG A 148 -0.88 7.04 -3.04
N ALA A 149 -0.68 6.85 -1.74
CA ALA A 149 -0.04 5.67 -1.18
C ALA A 149 -0.95 5.04 -0.13
N ILE A 150 -1.10 3.72 -0.23
CA ILE A 150 -1.63 2.90 0.86
C ILE A 150 -0.44 2.27 1.57
N VAL A 151 -0.39 2.44 2.88
CA VAL A 151 0.67 1.89 3.72
C VAL A 151 0.06 1.03 4.81
N LEU A 152 0.61 -0.17 4.99
CA LEU A 152 0.33 -1.04 6.12
C LEU A 152 1.62 -1.32 6.88
N LEU A 153 1.57 -1.25 8.21
CA LEU A 153 2.70 -1.47 9.11
C LEU A 153 2.31 -2.46 10.21
N GLN A 154 3.28 -3.26 10.65
CA GLN A 154 3.20 -4.18 11.78
C GLN A 154 4.56 -4.26 12.48
#